data_AF-A0A7W9ZGA4-F1
#
_entry.id   AF-A0A7W9ZGA4-F1
#
_cell.length_a   1.000
_cell.length_b   1.000
_cell.length_c   1.000
_cell.angle_alpha   90.00
_cell.angle_beta   90.00
_cell.angle_gamma   90.00
#
_symmetry.space_group_name_H-M   'P 1'
#
loop_
_entity.id
_entity.type
_entity.pdbx_description
1 polymer ?
#
loop_
_entity_poly.entity_id
_entity_poly.type
_entity_poly.pdbx_seq_one_letter_code
_entity_poly.pdbx_strand_id
1 'polypeptide(L)' 'MRFLPYLLAVFMIAPMGIWIALESMLGGKSTSFAGETQQQVYTLLPIALIAIFLLAFWMSRVIARTQGRAS' A
#
# COMPACT_ATOMS: atom_id res chain seq x y z
N MET A 1 6.98 8.89 -17.83
CA MET A 1 5.66 8.53 -17.23
C MET A 1 5.53 7.06 -16.78
N ARG A 2 6.42 6.14 -17.17
CA ARG A 2 6.34 4.70 -16.84
C ARG A 2 6.41 4.35 -15.33
N PHE A 3 7.00 5.22 -14.52
CA PHE A 3 7.17 5.03 -13.07
C PHE A 3 6.06 5.62 -12.20
N LEU A 4 5.15 6.41 -12.79
CA LEU A 4 4.09 7.09 -12.05
C LEU A 4 3.22 6.14 -11.20
N PRO A 5 2.85 4.92 -11.68
CA PRO A 5 2.03 4.01 -10.89
C PRO A 5 2.73 3.49 -9.64
N TYR A 6 4.04 3.24 -9.72
CA TYR A 6 4.82 2.79 -8.56
C TYR A 6 5.01 3.91 -7.54
N LEU A 7 5.23 5.14 -8.02
CA LEU A 7 5.32 6.33 -7.16
C LEU A 7 4.02 6.54 -6.37
N LEU A 8 2.86 6.45 -7.04
CA LEU A 8 1.56 6.53 -6.40
C LEU A 8 1.33 5.39 -5.41
N ALA A 9 1.71 4.16 -5.78
CA ALA A 9 1.62 3.01 -4.87
C ALA A 9 2.44 3.20 -3.60
N VAL A 10 3.65 3.75 -3.70
CA VAL A 10 4.49 4.10 -2.56
C VAL A 10 3.80 5.12 -1.65
N PHE A 11 3.19 6.17 -2.22
CA PHE A 11 2.43 7.14 -1.43
C PHE A 11 1.17 6.55 -0.78
N MET A 12 0.52 5.55 -1.40
CA MET A 12 -0.62 4.86 -0.81
C MET A 12 -0.23 3.99 0.40
N ILE A 13 0.94 3.34 0.37
CA ILE A 13 1.42 2.49 1.47
C ILE A 13 2.18 3.26 2.55
N ALA A 14 2.71 4.45 2.23
CA ALA A 14 3.44 5.31 3.16
C ALA A 14 2.71 5.58 4.49
N PRO A 15 1.42 6.02 4.52
CA PRO A 15 0.73 6.25 5.78
C PRO A 15 0.57 4.99 6.63
N MET A 16 0.43 3.80 6.01
CA MET A 16 0.40 2.53 6.75
C MET A 16 1.74 2.24 7.43
N GLY A 17 2.85 2.46 6.72
CA GLY A 17 4.20 2.30 7.28
C GLY A 17 4.48 3.27 8.44
N ILE A 18 4.06 4.53 8.30
CA ILE A 18 4.18 5.55 9.35
C ILE A 18 3.37 5.14 10.59
N TRP A 19 2.15 4.64 10.40
CA TRP A 19 1.31 4.17 11.50
C TRP A 19 1.98 3.01 12.27
N ILE A 20 2.50 2.00 11.57
CA ILE A 20 3.20 0.86 12.20
C ILE A 20 4.43 1.32 12.99
N ALA A 21 5.21 2.26 12.41
CA ALA A 21 6.38 2.81 13.08
C ALA A 21 6.00 3.56 14.37
N LEU A 22 4.96 4.39 14.33
CA LEU A 22 4.47 5.11 15.50
C LEU A 22 3.91 4.16 16.56
N GLU A 23 3.11 3.17 16.17
CA GLU A 23 2.53 2.19 17.08
C GLU A 23 3.64 1.39 17.80
N SER A 24 4.69 1.03 17.07
CA SER A 24 5.87 0.33 17.62
C SER A 24 6.69 1.21 18.57
N MET A 25 6.84 2.50 18.27
CA MET A 25 7.59 3.45 19.11
C MET A 25 6.81 3.87 20.38
N LEU A 26 5.48 3.92 20.31
CA LEU A 26 4.61 4.33 21.42
C LEU A 26 4.16 3.15 22.29
N GLY A 27 4.64 1.93 22.01
CA GLY A 27 4.37 0.73 22.80
C GLY A 27 2.90 0.31 22.81
N GLY A 28 2.19 0.49 21.69
CA GLY A 28 0.79 0.11 21.55
C GLY A 28 -0.21 1.01 22.28
N LYS A 29 0.24 2.15 22.83
CA LYS A 29 -0.61 3.06 23.62
C LYS A 29 -1.43 4.05 22.77
N SER A 30 -1.11 4.17 21.48
CA SER A 30 -1.76 5.15 20.59
C SER A 30 -3.09 4.64 20.03
N THR A 31 -3.24 3.32 19.86
CA THR A 31 -4.43 2.74 19.23
C THR A 31 -4.87 1.46 19.96
N SER A 32 -5.81 1.59 20.91
CA SER A 32 -6.38 0.43 21.61
C SER A 32 -7.45 -0.25 20.76
N PHE A 33 -7.03 -1.14 19.88
CA PHE A 33 -7.93 -2.06 19.19
C PHE A 33 -8.38 -3.16 20.16
N ALA A 34 -9.65 -3.58 20.10
CA ALA A 34 -10.05 -4.84 20.74
C ALA A 34 -9.24 -5.98 20.10
N GLY A 35 -8.77 -6.96 20.88
CA GLY A 35 -7.84 -8.00 20.40
C GLY A 35 -8.28 -8.70 19.10
N GLU A 36 -9.60 -8.88 18.91
CA GLU A 36 -10.18 -9.42 17.67
C GLU A 36 -9.94 -8.50 16.45
N THR A 37 -10.14 -7.19 16.61
CA THR A 37 -9.90 -6.19 15.55
C THR A 37 -8.41 -6.04 15.22
N GLN A 38 -7.54 -6.22 16.21
CA GLN A 38 -6.09 -6.16 16.00
C GLN A 38 -5.59 -7.32 15.12
N GLN A 39 -6.11 -8.53 15.33
CA GLN A 39 -5.78 -9.68 14.50
C GLN A 39 -6.29 -9.52 13.06
N GLN A 40 -7.48 -8.95 12.87
CA GLN A 40 -7.99 -8.63 11.54
C GLN A 40 -7.09 -7.62 10.81
N VAL A 41 -6.66 -6.54 11.48
CA VAL A 41 -5.77 -5.53 10.90
C VAL A 41 -4.44 -6.15 10.46
N TYR A 42 -3.80 -6.94 11.31
CA TYR A 42 -2.52 -7.58 10.97
C TYR A 42 -2.64 -8.59 9.83
N THR A 43 -3.82 -9.20 9.64
CA THR A 43 -4.05 -10.13 8.53
C THR A 43 -4.35 -9.40 7.22
N LEU A 44 -5.13 -8.31 7.28
CA LEU A 44 -5.54 -7.55 6.10
C LEU A 44 -4.43 -6.64 5.55
N LEU A 45 -3.57 -6.12 6.42
CA LEU A 45 -2.48 -5.22 6.06
C LEU A 45 -1.56 -5.80 4.96
N PRO A 46 -0.96 -7.00 5.10
CA PRO A 46 -0.11 -7.57 4.05
C PRO A 46 -0.88 -7.85 2.75
N ILE A 47 -2.15 -8.23 2.83
CA ILE A 47 -3.01 -8.43 1.66
C ILE A 47 -3.21 -7.12 0.90
N ALA A 48 -3.48 -6.02 1.62
CA ALA A 48 -3.63 -4.69 1.04
C ALA A 48 -2.34 -4.21 0.36
N LEU A 49 -1.17 -4.43 0.99
CA LEU A 49 0.13 -4.08 0.40
C LEU A 49 0.37 -4.82 -0.93
N ILE A 50 0.08 -6.13 -0.97
CA ILE A 50 0.23 -6.94 -2.19
C ILE A 50 -0.76 -6.46 -3.27
N ALA A 51 -2.01 -6.19 -2.91
CA ALA A 51 -3.02 -5.72 -3.85
C ALA A 51 -2.62 -4.37 -4.49
N ILE A 52 -2.13 -3.42 -3.70
CA ILE A 52 -1.64 -2.13 -4.19
C ILE A 52 -0.45 -2.31 -5.13
N PHE A 53 0.48 -3.21 -4.80
CA PHE A 53 1.63 -3.50 -5.66
C PHE A 53 1.19 -4.13 -7.00
N LEU A 54 0.28 -5.10 -6.97
CA LEU A 54 -0.27 -5.71 -8.17
C LEU A 54 -1.01 -4.70 -9.04
N LEU A 55 -1.77 -3.79 -8.43
CA LEU A 55 -2.44 -2.70 -9.13
C LEU A 55 -1.44 -1.78 -9.82
N ALA A 56 -0.38 -1.38 -9.12
CA ALA A 56 0.68 -0.55 -9.67
C ALA A 56 1.39 -1.22 -10.86
N PHE A 57 1.70 -2.50 -10.72
CA PHE A 57 2.32 -3.30 -11.77
C PHE A 57 1.41 -3.43 -12.99
N TRP A 58 0.13 -3.73 -12.78
CA TRP A 58 -0.85 -3.84 -13.85
C TRP A 58 -1.03 -2.50 -14.58
N MET A 59 -1.17 -1.40 -13.84
CA MET A 59 -1.25 -0.06 -14.42
C MET A 59 -0.01 0.30 -15.23
N SER A 60 1.20 -0.01 -14.73
CA SER A 60 2.44 0.21 -15.48
C SER A 60 2.45 -0.57 -16.81
N ARG A 61 1.97 -1.81 -16.80
CA ARG A 61 1.85 -2.65 -18.01
C ARG A 61 0.80 -2.12 -18.99
N VAL A 62 -0.34 -1.64 -18.51
CA VAL A 62 -1.40 -1.06 -19.34
C VAL A 62 -0.95 0.26 -19.97
N ILE A 63 -0.35 1.16 -19.19
CA ILE A 63 0.19 2.44 -19.68
C ILE A 63 1.28 2.20 -20.73
N ALA A 64 2.14 1.20 -20.55
CA ALA A 64 3.15 0.85 -21.55
C ALA A 64 2.54 0.39 -22.88
N ARG A 65 1.37 -0.26 -22.86
CA ARG A 65 0.65 -0.71 -24.07
C ARG A 65 -0.09 0.42 -24.77
N THR A 66 -0.54 1.45 -24.05
CA THR A 66 -1.24 2.60 -24.66
C THR A 66 -0.29 3.61 -25.29
N GLN A 67 0.95 3.73 -24.79
CA GLN A 67 1.97 4.60 -25.39
C GLN A 67 2.40 4.17 -26.80
N GLY A 68 2.26 2.89 -27.16
CA GLY A 68 2.56 2.39 -28.52
C GLY A 68 1.45 2.59 -29.56
N ARG A 69 0.27 3.12 -29.17
CA ARG A 69 -0.88 3.36 -30.06
C ARG A 69 -1.04 4.82 -30.49
N ALA A 70 -0.21 5.72 -29.98
CA ALA A 70 -0.17 7.11 -30.42
C ALA A 70 0.82 7.23 -31.60
N SER A 71 0.40 6.76 -32.77
CA SER A 71 1.04 7.05 -34.07
C SER A 71 -0.03 7.07 -35.15
#